data_AF-A0A2D9QMJ2-F1
#
_entry.id   AF-A0A2D9QMJ2-F1
#
_cell.length_a   1.000
_cell.length_b   1.000
_cell.length_c   1.000
_cell.angle_alpha   90.00
_cell.angle_beta   90.00
_cell.angle_gamma   90.00
#
_symmetry.space_group_name_H-M   'P 1'
#
loop_
_entity.id
_entity.type
_entity.pdbx_description
1 polymer ?
#
loop_
_entity_poly.entity_id
_entity_poly.type
_entity_poly.pdbx_seq_one_letter_code
_entity_poly.pdbx_strand_id
1 'polypeptide(L)' 'GWFLCRPSNTEPILVMRAEGKDQVSLESIISDVKLRIGHLADMEKLI' A
#
# COMPACT_ATOMS: atom_id res chain seq x y z
N GLY A 1 -2.65 -10.39 -7.23
CA GLY A 1 -1.34 -9.73 -7.33
C GLY A 1 -0.62 -9.89 -6.00
N TRP A 2 0.43 -9.10 -5.77
CA TRP A 2 1.19 -9.10 -4.52
C TRP A 2 1.34 -7.69 -3.99
N PHE A 3 1.63 -7.56 -2.70
CA PHE A 3 2.06 -6.29 -2.11
C PHE A 3 3.13 -6.53 -1.03
N LEU A 4 3.91 -5.49 -0.75
CA LEU A 4 4.91 -5.45 0.31
C LEU A 4 4.86 -4.09 1.00
N CYS A 5 4.63 -4.10 2.31
CA CYS A 5 4.75 -2.92 3.16
C CYS A 5 6.01 -3.05 4.02
N ARG A 6 6.85 -2.00 4.05
CA ARG A 6 8.00 -1.92 4.96
C ARG A 6 8.25 -0.48 5.42
N PRO A 7 8.85 -0.27 6.61
CA PRO A 7 9.37 1.04 6.99
C PRO A 7 10.41 1.52 5.98
N SER A 8 10.45 2.81 5.67
CA SER A 8 11.56 3.39 4.92
C SER A 8 12.87 3.32 5.73
N ASN A 9 14.00 3.26 5.04
CA ASN A 9 15.32 3.22 5.67
C ASN A 9 15.88 4.62 5.95
N THR A 10 15.29 5.64 5.34
CA THR A 10 15.81 7.01 5.33
C THR A 10 14.81 8.05 5.83
N GLU A 11 13.52 7.72 5.83
CA GLU A 11 12.44 8.63 6.22
C GLU A 11 11.46 7.91 7.17
N PRO A 12 10.77 8.61 8.07
CA PRO A 12 9.80 8.01 8.99
C PRO A 12 8.45 7.76 8.32
N ILE A 13 8.46 7.00 7.22
CA ILE A 13 7.27 6.65 6.42
C ILE A 13 7.18 5.14 6.19
N LEU A 14 5.97 4.64 5.94
CA LEU A 14 5.75 3.29 5.42
C LEU A 14 5.77 3.33 3.89
N VAL A 15 6.57 2.47 3.26
CA VAL A 15 6.59 2.31 1.80
C VAL A 15 5.82 1.06 1.45
N MET A 16 4.89 1.19 0.50
CA MET A 16 4.16 0.07 -0.09
C MET A 16 4.57 -0.11 -1.55
N ARG A 17 4.78 -1.36 -1.96
CA ARG A 17 4.82 -1.76 -3.37
C ARG A 17 3.71 -2.74 -3.62
N ALA A 18 3.03 -2.63 -4.76
CA ALA A 18 1.98 -3.56 -5.14
C ALA A 18 2.01 -3.78 -6.66
N GLU A 19 1.64 -4.99 -7.07
CA GLU A 19 1.53 -5.35 -8.47
C GLU A 19 0.23 -6.14 -8.71
N GLY A 20 -0.56 -5.67 -9.65
CA GLY A 20 -1.75 -6.33 -10.16
C GLY A 20 -1.51 -6.81 -11.59
N LYS A 21 -2.22 -7.87 -12.00
CA LYS A 21 -2.25 -8.34 -13.40
C LYS A 21 -2.89 -7.31 -14.36
N ASP A 22 -3.73 -6.44 -13.80
CA ASP A 22 -4.46 -5.35 -14.44
C ASP A 22 -4.74 -4.27 -13.39
N GLN A 23 -5.24 -3.13 -13.85
CA GLN A 23 -5.54 -1.97 -13.00
C GLN A 23 -6.56 -2.29 -11.91
N VAL A 24 -7.62 -3.05 -12.23
CA VAL A 24 -8.67 -3.45 -11.28
C VAL A 24 -8.10 -4.29 -10.14
N SER A 25 -7.22 -5.23 -10.46
CA SER A 25 -6.55 -6.08 -9.48
C SER A 25 -5.61 -5.27 -8.58
N LEU A 26 -4.92 -4.26 -9.14
CA LEU A 26 -4.05 -3.37 -8.37
C LEU A 26 -4.87 -2.50 -7.40
N GLU A 27 -5.97 -1.91 -7.87
CA GLU A 27 -6.88 -1.11 -7.04
C GLU A 27 -7.51 -1.92 -5.91
N SER A 28 -7.88 -3.18 -6.18
CA SER A 28 -8.38 -4.09 -5.15
C SER A 28 -7.34 -4.36 -4.05
N ILE A 29 -6.07 -4.52 -4.41
CA ILE A 29 -4.98 -4.69 -3.45
C ILE A 29 -4.79 -3.42 -2.62
N ILE A 30 -4.76 -2.25 -3.25
CA ILE A 30 -4.62 -0.96 -2.56
C ILE A 30 -5.78 -0.74 -1.58
N SER A 31 -7.01 -1.06 -1.99
CA SER A 31 -8.20 -0.94 -1.16
C SER A 31 -8.15 -1.87 0.06
N ASP A 32 -7.78 -3.14 -0.13
CA ASP A 32 -7.63 -4.11 0.98
C ASP A 32 -6.55 -3.68 1.98
N VAL A 33 -5.42 -3.16 1.50
CA VAL A 33 -4.37 -2.60 2.39
C VAL A 33 -4.91 -1.38 3.15
N LYS A 34 -5.60 -0.45 2.49
CA LYS A 34 -6.23 0.71 3.13
C LYS A 34 -7.19 0.31 4.25
N LEU A 35 -8.03 -0.69 4.02
CA LEU A 35 -8.96 -1.19 5.04
C LEU A 35 -8.25 -1.79 6.25
N ARG A 36 -7.16 -2.54 6.03
CA ARG A 36 -6.46 -3.27 7.10
C ARG A 36 -5.51 -2.43 7.92
N ILE A 37 -4.78 -1.50 7.29
CA ILE A 37 -3.70 -0.74 7.98
C ILE A 37 -3.88 0.78 7.90
N GLY A 38 -4.95 1.29 7.27
CA GLY A 38 -5.22 2.73 7.15
C GLY A 38 -5.50 3.44 8.47
N HIS A 39 -5.84 2.69 9.50
CA HIS A 39 -5.97 3.21 10.86
C HIS A 39 -4.64 3.22 11.63
N LEU A 40 -3.61 2.52 11.13
CA LEU A 40 -2.29 2.40 11.78
C LEU A 40 -1.24 3.32 11.16
N ALA A 41 -1.43 3.72 9.91
CA ALA A 41 -0.51 4.57 9.17
C ALA A 41 -1.29 5.50 8.25
N ASP A 42 -0.86 6.77 8.20
CA ASP A 42 -1.36 7.73 7.23
C ASP A 42 -0.98 7.27 5.81
N MET A 43 -2.00 7.05 5.00
CA MET A 43 -1.91 6.52 3.65
C MET A 43 -2.49 7.48 2.60
N GLU A 44 -2.57 8.78 2.93
CA GLU A 44 -3.05 9.83 2.02
C GLU A 44 -2.19 9.95 0.73
N LYS A 45 -0.93 9.50 0.75
CA LYS A 45 -0.02 9.50 -0.41
C LYS A 45 0.10 8.15 -1.14
N LEU A 46 -0.99 7.39 -1.22
CA LEU A 46 -1.05 6.20 -2.08
C LEU A 46 -1.54 6.58 -3.49
N ILE A 47 -0.75 7.37 -4.23
CA ILE A 47 -0.90 7.64 -5.66
C ILE A 47 0.49 7.86 -6.26
#